data_AF-A0A1G3JM50-F1
#
_entry.id   AF-A0A1G3JM50-F1
#
_cell.length_a   1.000
_cell.length_b   1.000
_cell.length_c   1.000
_cell.angle_alpha   90.00
_cell.angle_beta   90.00
_cell.angle_gamma   90.00
#
_symmetry.space_group_name_H-M   'P 1'
#
loop_
_entity.id
_entity.type
_entity.pdbx_description
1 polymer ?
#
loop_
_entity_poly.entity_id
_entity_poly.type
_entity_poly.pdbx_seq_one_letter_code
_entity_poly.pdbx_strand_id
1 'polypeptide(L)' 'MKGIVAALPVLAATFLSGCGQPIGKADLKSDPKLRAEILAACANGTHADAQECSNAKDVENADKLERSLGHK' A
#
# COMPACT_ATOMS: atom_id res chain seq x y z
N MET A 1 -33.32 37.80 19.09
CA MET A 1 -33.27 36.39 18.66
C MET A 1 -31.79 36.01 18.50
N LYS A 2 -31.23 35.22 19.42
CA LYS A 2 -29.82 34.79 19.40
C LYS A 2 -29.76 33.41 18.75
N GLY A 3 -29.47 33.36 17.46
CA GLY A 3 -29.24 32.12 16.72
C GLY A 3 -27.84 31.61 17.03
N ILE A 4 -27.77 30.47 17.71
CA ILE A 4 -26.51 29.77 18.00
C ILE A 4 -26.06 29.13 16.69
N VAL A 5 -24.98 29.63 16.10
CA VAL A 5 -24.29 29.01 14.97
C VAL A 5 -23.53 27.81 15.53
N ALA A 6 -24.14 26.63 15.46
CA ALA A 6 -23.47 25.38 15.74
C ALA A 6 -22.61 24.99 14.53
N ALA A 7 -21.35 25.42 14.52
CA ALA A 7 -20.36 24.91 13.60
C ALA A 7 -20.00 23.47 14.00
N LEU A 8 -20.43 22.49 13.20
CA LEU A 8 -20.01 21.09 13.30
C LEU A 8 -18.54 20.99 12.87
N PRO A 9 -17.59 20.62 13.76
CA PRO A 9 -16.24 20.34 13.34
C PRO A 9 -16.24 19.03 12.53
N VAL A 10 -15.83 19.12 11.27
CA VAL A 10 -15.57 18.00 10.38
C VAL A 10 -14.60 17.04 11.10
N LEU A 11 -15.08 15.85 11.43
CA LEU A 11 -14.27 14.77 11.96
C LEU A 11 -13.41 14.21 10.80
N ALA A 12 -12.34 14.91 10.46
CA ALA A 12 -11.28 14.35 9.64
C ALA A 12 -10.54 13.33 10.50
N ALA A 13 -10.99 12.08 10.46
CA ALA A 13 -10.23 10.95 10.97
C ALA A 13 -8.96 10.82 10.13
N THR A 14 -7.91 11.52 10.52
CA THR A 14 -6.56 11.26 10.06
C THR A 14 -6.24 9.83 10.44
N PHE A 15 -6.22 8.94 9.46
CA PHE A 15 -5.66 7.61 9.60
C PHE A 15 -4.24 7.75 10.13
N LEU A 16 -4.06 7.43 11.41
CA LEU A 16 -2.76 7.16 11.99
C LEU A 16 -2.24 5.90 11.27
N SER A 17 -1.49 6.10 10.19
CA SER A 17 -0.59 5.07 9.68
C SER A 17 0.35 4.72 10.83
N GLY A 18 0.18 3.50 11.35
CA GLY A 18 0.95 3.00 12.47
C GLY A 18 2.44 3.13 12.16
N CYS A 19 3.23 3.53 13.17
CA CYS A 19 4.68 3.56 13.09
C CYS A 19 5.24 2.13 13.04
N GLY A 20 5.00 1.42 11.94
CA GLY A 20 5.69 0.19 11.55
C GLY A 20 6.60 0.49 10.37
N GLN A 21 7.74 -0.19 10.27
CA GLN A 21 8.54 -0.12 9.05
C GLN A 21 7.78 -0.87 7.96
N PRO A 22 7.47 -0.24 6.81
CA PRO A 22 6.79 -0.91 5.70
C PRO A 22 7.60 -2.13 5.22
N ILE A 23 6.91 -3.17 4.77
CA ILE A 23 7.54 -4.35 4.18
C ILE A 23 8.41 -3.90 2.98
N GLY A 24 9.69 -4.29 3.03
CA GLY A 24 10.69 -3.87 2.06
C GLY A 24 10.68 -4.71 0.78
N LYS A 25 11.26 -4.17 -0.30
CA LYS A 25 11.39 -4.89 -1.57
C LYS A 25 12.17 -6.22 -1.45
N ALA A 26 13.15 -6.29 -0.56
CA ALA A 26 13.94 -7.51 -0.35
C ALA A 26 13.07 -8.65 0.20
N ASP A 27 12.24 -8.34 1.21
CA ASP A 27 11.29 -9.29 1.79
C ASP A 27 10.29 -9.78 0.74
N LEU A 28 9.71 -8.85 -0.04
CA LEU A 28 8.78 -9.16 -1.13
C LEU A 28 9.43 -9.90 -2.30
N LYS A 29 10.73 -9.76 -2.52
CA LYS A 29 11.47 -10.56 -3.52
C LYS A 29 11.68 -11.99 -3.02
N SER A 30 11.95 -12.16 -1.72
CA SER A 30 12.15 -13.47 -1.08
C SER A 30 10.86 -14.25 -0.83
N ASP A 31 9.71 -13.57 -0.69
CA ASP A 31 8.40 -14.17 -0.51
C ASP A 31 7.41 -13.75 -1.60
N PRO A 32 7.33 -14.51 -2.71
CA PRO A 32 6.38 -14.23 -3.79
C PRO A 32 4.91 -14.35 -3.39
N LYS A 33 4.60 -15.13 -2.34
CA LYS A 33 3.22 -15.32 -1.87
C LYS A 33 2.75 -14.07 -1.14
N LEU A 34 3.54 -13.58 -0.19
CA LEU A 34 3.28 -12.32 0.50
C LEU A 34 3.13 -11.16 -0.50
N ARG A 35 4.02 -11.09 -1.50
CA ARG A 35 3.92 -10.09 -2.58
C ARG A 35 2.59 -10.19 -3.33
N ALA A 36 2.15 -11.40 -3.66
CA ALA A 36 0.87 -11.59 -4.37
C ALA A 36 -0.34 -11.19 -3.52
N GLU A 37 -0.32 -11.50 -2.23
CA GLU A 37 -1.36 -11.09 -1.27
C GLU A 37 -1.46 -9.56 -1.15
N ILE A 38 -0.33 -8.87 -1.02
CA ILE A 38 -0.27 -7.40 -0.98
C ILE A 38 -0.77 -6.83 -2.30
N LEU A 39 -0.32 -7.32 -3.46
CA LEU A 39 -0.79 -6.84 -4.76
C LEU A 39 -2.32 -6.98 -4.92
N ALA A 40 -2.89 -8.10 -4.48
CA ALA A 40 -4.34 -8.31 -4.51
C ALA A 40 -5.07 -7.34 -3.58
N ALA A 41 -4.55 -7.14 -2.37
CA ALA A 41 -5.12 -6.21 -1.39
C ALA A 41 -4.95 -4.73 -1.81
N CYS A 42 -3.90 -4.39 -2.55
CA CYS A 42 -3.73 -3.06 -3.14
C CYS A 42 -4.73 -2.83 -4.28
N ALA A 43 -4.93 -3.82 -5.15
CA ALA A 43 -5.84 -3.74 -6.28
C ALA A 43 -7.31 -3.63 -5.85
N ASN A 44 -7.69 -4.25 -4.73
CA ASN A 44 -9.04 -4.18 -4.19
C ASN A 44 -9.24 -3.02 -3.19
N GLY A 45 -8.20 -2.20 -2.93
CA GLY A 45 -8.24 -1.05 -2.03
C GLY A 45 -8.31 -1.39 -0.53
N THR A 46 -8.01 -2.63 -0.14
CA THR A 46 -8.03 -3.07 1.27
C THR A 46 -6.67 -2.98 1.96
N HIS A 47 -5.59 -2.80 1.20
CA HIS A 47 -4.26 -2.57 1.75
C HIS A 47 -4.02 -1.08 2.02
N ALA A 48 -3.79 -0.71 3.28
CA ALA A 48 -3.71 0.69 3.70
C ALA A 48 -2.34 1.33 3.48
N ASP A 49 -1.27 0.53 3.35
CA ASP A 49 0.08 1.05 3.18
C ASP A 49 0.42 1.25 1.69
N ALA A 50 0.39 2.50 1.25
CA ALA A 50 0.70 2.85 -0.14
C ALA A 50 2.17 2.54 -0.52
N GLN A 51 3.10 2.56 0.44
CA GLN A 51 4.50 2.25 0.20
C GLN A 51 4.71 0.75 -0.01
N GLU A 52 4.03 -0.10 0.74
CA GLU A 52 4.02 -1.56 0.51
C GLU A 52 3.41 -1.92 -0.85
N CYS A 53 2.32 -1.25 -1.25
CA CYS A 53 1.76 -1.39 -2.60
C CYS A 53 2.76 -1.03 -3.69
N SER A 54 3.48 0.08 -3.52
CA SER A 54 4.51 0.51 -4.46
C SER A 54 5.67 -0.49 -4.51
N ASN A 55 6.16 -0.94 -3.35
CA ASN A 55 7.24 -1.92 -3.26
C ASN A 55 6.86 -3.26 -3.93
N ALA A 56 5.63 -3.75 -3.73
CA ALA A 56 5.15 -4.98 -4.32
C ALA A 56 5.04 -4.87 -5.85
N LYS A 57 4.59 -3.72 -6.36
CA LYS A 57 4.49 -3.43 -7.80
C LYS A 57 5.87 -3.32 -8.45
N ASP A 58 6.83 -2.66 -7.79
CA ASP A 58 8.21 -2.55 -8.26
C ASP A 58 8.83 -3.93 -8.48
N VAL A 59 8.70 -4.82 -7.49
CA VAL A 59 9.24 -6.19 -7.59
C VAL A 59 8.53 -6.98 -8.69
N GLU A 60 7.20 -6.87 -8.81
CA GLU A 60 6.46 -7.52 -9.91
C GLU A 60 6.94 -7.06 -11.29
N ASN A 61 7.19 -5.76 -11.45
CA ASN A 61 7.67 -5.19 -12.70
C ASN A 61 9.10 -5.63 -13.02
N ALA A 62 9.98 -5.68 -12.02
CA ALA A 62 11.34 -6.20 -12.17
C ALA A 62 11.32 -7.68 -12.60
N ASP A 63 10.53 -8.53 -11.94
CA ASP A 63 10.39 -9.95 -12.29
C ASP A 63 9.79 -10.16 -13.70
N LYS A 64 8.85 -9.31 -14.11
CA LYS A 64 8.31 -9.32 -15.48
C LYS A 64 9.38 -8.92 -16.50
N LEU A 65 10.17 -7.89 -16.18
CA LEU A 65 11.25 -7.42 -17.04
C LEU A 65 12.34 -8.50 -17.19
N GLU A 66 12.81 -9.09 -16.09
CA GLU A 66 13.81 -10.17 -16.11
C GLU A 66 13.35 -11.34 -17.01
N ARG A 67 12.10 -11.77 -16.87
CA ARG A 67 11.50 -12.80 -17.74
C ARG A 67 11.39 -12.40 -19.20
N SER A 68 11.08 -11.12 -19.49
CA SER A 68 10.98 -10.61 -20.85
C SER A 68 12.33 -10.54 -21.57
N LEU A 69 13.42 -10.38 -20.79
CA LEU A 69 14.79 -10.36 -21.30
C LEU A 69 15.39 -11.77 -21.48
N GLY A 70 14.62 -12.83 -21.18
CA GLY A 70 15.07 -14.21 -21.35
C GLY A 70 16.09 -14.69 -20.31
N HIS A 71 16.35 -13.90 -19.26
CA HIS A 71 17.15 -14.33 -18.13
C HIS A 71 16.31 -15.29 -17.28
N LYS A 72 16.80 -16.51 -17.08
CA LYS A 72 16.24 -17.55 -16.22
C LYS A 72 17.30 -18.01 -15.23
#